data_AF-A0A7X2GZ16-F1
#
_entry.id   AF-A0A7X2GZ16-F1
#
_cell.length_a   1.000
_cell.length_b   1.000
_cell.length_c   1.000
_cell.angle_alpha   90.00
_cell.angle_beta   90.00
_cell.angle_gamma   90.00
#
_symmetry.space_group_name_H-M   'P 1'
#
loop_
_entity.id
_entity.type
_entity.pdbx_description
1 polymer ?
#
loop_
_entity_poly.entity_id
_entity_poly.type
_entity_poly.pdbx_seq_one_letter_code
_entity_poly.pdbx_strand_id
1 'polypeptide(L)'
;MAELHHVSNYFDRTPMWDAYTGQKLRAKCQVTPWDTPRRDGMTTIRRTLFVKAGTVFPYRGAVVVAGQVWIISRLNNPDTWGENIAREGYVAQYARVGRLADTQAMIDNTGYPLYLSRVWVKDVKDITTTSEAQGQYYIYFTHAEPVKVGGFILSDDRWHIVRNIINGTAGLRVAECNELEEDCIVDVAIHLAGEYDPVSETYTDSERVNFKSILMNWRDDYYHSMPSREPEQVGDMRLRIPPEHTDLVTEDTRLHLKGYEWKVVESRLHEDGSESAVIRRI
;
A
#
# COMPACT_ATOMS: atom_id res chain seq x y z
N MET A 1 12.67 30.36 -42.71
CA MET A 1 13.57 29.50 -41.91
C MET A 1 12.69 28.72 -40.95
N ALA A 2 12.62 27.39 -41.08
CA ALA A 2 12.02 26.58 -40.03
C ALA A 2 12.87 26.78 -38.78
N GLU A 3 12.28 27.29 -37.71
CA GLU A 3 13.04 27.65 -36.52
C GLU A 3 13.68 26.38 -35.91
N LEU A 4 15.01 26.37 -35.82
CA LEU A 4 15.81 25.19 -35.42
C LEU A 4 15.38 24.59 -34.06
N HIS A 5 14.74 25.38 -33.20
CA HIS A 5 14.29 24.94 -31.89
C HIS A 5 13.18 23.87 -31.94
N HIS A 6 12.48 23.69 -33.08
CA HIS A 6 11.47 22.64 -33.23
C HIS A 6 12.02 21.28 -33.66
N VAL A 7 13.31 21.19 -34.03
CA VAL A 7 13.93 19.94 -34.52
C VAL A 7 13.96 18.86 -33.45
N SER A 8 14.10 19.21 -32.17
CA SER A 8 14.12 18.26 -31.06
C SER A 8 12.81 17.47 -30.92
N ASN A 9 11.66 18.13 -31.15
CA ASN A 9 10.33 17.51 -31.10
C ASN A 9 10.02 16.62 -32.31
N TYR A 10 10.73 16.78 -33.42
CA TYR A 10 10.53 15.97 -34.63
C TYR A 10 10.81 14.48 -34.40
N PHE A 11 11.64 14.18 -33.41
CA PHE A 11 12.06 12.81 -33.09
C PHE A 11 11.19 12.15 -32.01
N ASP A 12 10.20 12.84 -31.43
CA ASP A 12 9.20 12.27 -30.53
C ASP A 12 8.20 11.44 -31.34
N ARG A 13 8.59 10.22 -31.69
CA ARG A 13 7.84 9.35 -32.60
C ARG A 13 7.18 8.18 -31.91
N THR A 14 7.54 7.89 -30.67
CA THR A 14 7.01 6.74 -29.95
C THR A 14 5.58 7.05 -29.51
N PRO A 15 4.58 6.27 -29.96
CA PRO A 15 3.21 6.45 -29.51
C PRO A 15 3.07 6.09 -28.02
N MET A 16 2.13 6.77 -27.36
CA MET A 16 1.76 6.50 -25.98
C MET A 16 0.26 6.21 -25.89
N TRP A 17 -0.12 5.43 -24.89
CA TRP A 17 -1.51 5.16 -24.54
C TRP A 17 -1.70 5.38 -23.05
N ASP A 18 -2.89 5.81 -22.66
CA ASP A 18 -3.30 5.77 -21.25
C ASP A 18 -3.40 4.31 -20.80
N ALA A 19 -2.70 3.96 -19.73
CA ALA A 19 -2.67 2.59 -19.24
C ALA A 19 -4.02 2.14 -18.65
N TYR A 20 -4.83 3.07 -18.14
CA TYR A 20 -6.11 2.74 -17.51
C TYR A 20 -7.26 2.63 -18.52
N THR A 21 -7.28 3.51 -19.52
CA THR A 21 -8.38 3.55 -20.51
C THR A 21 -8.05 2.85 -21.83
N GLY A 22 -6.77 2.56 -22.09
CA GLY A 22 -6.29 2.07 -23.38
C GLY A 22 -6.36 3.11 -24.50
N GLN A 23 -6.77 4.34 -24.20
CA GLN A 23 -6.90 5.39 -25.20
C GLN A 23 -5.53 5.85 -25.68
N LYS A 24 -5.34 5.92 -27.00
CA LYS A 24 -4.13 6.46 -27.59
C LYS A 24 -4.01 7.96 -27.29
N LEU A 25 -2.87 8.37 -26.75
CA LEU A 25 -2.59 9.77 -26.46
C LEU A 25 -2.20 10.50 -27.73
N ARG A 26 -2.54 11.80 -27.79
CA ARG A 26 -2.07 12.70 -28.86
C ARG A 26 -0.57 12.93 -28.75
N ALA A 27 -0.07 12.97 -27.52
CA ALA A 27 1.35 13.11 -27.24
C ALA A 27 2.13 11.87 -27.67
N LYS A 28 3.35 12.10 -28.13
CA LYS A 28 4.36 11.09 -28.43
C LYS A 28 5.58 11.35 -27.57
N CYS A 29 6.47 10.38 -27.49
CA CYS A 29 7.64 10.47 -26.63
C CYS A 29 8.90 9.86 -27.23
N GLN A 30 9.99 10.09 -26.53
CA GLN A 30 11.20 9.29 -26.59
C GLN A 30 11.48 8.71 -25.21
N VAL A 31 11.79 7.42 -25.19
CA VAL A 31 12.19 6.73 -23.97
C VAL A 31 13.69 6.47 -24.07
N THR A 32 14.45 6.81 -23.05
CA THR A 32 15.86 6.41 -23.01
C THR A 32 15.96 4.88 -23.02
N PRO A 33 16.67 4.28 -24.00
CA PRO A 33 16.67 2.82 -24.16
C PRO A 33 17.34 2.11 -22.97
N TRP A 34 18.33 2.76 -22.37
CA TRP A 34 19.18 2.19 -21.33
C TRP A 34 19.70 3.29 -20.39
N ASP A 35 19.62 3.05 -19.07
CA ASP A 35 20.02 3.98 -18.01
C ASP A 35 21.10 3.29 -17.14
N THR A 36 22.34 3.27 -17.62
CA THR A 36 23.34 2.27 -17.20
C THR A 36 24.06 2.48 -15.87
N PRO A 37 24.42 3.69 -15.38
CA PRO A 37 25.29 3.73 -14.21
C PRO A 37 24.56 3.88 -12.87
N ARG A 38 23.22 4.01 -12.85
CA ARG A 38 22.45 4.34 -11.62
C ARG A 38 21.64 3.20 -11.02
N ARG A 39 21.77 1.97 -11.53
CA ARG A 39 21.14 0.81 -10.89
C ARG A 39 21.95 0.41 -9.66
N ASP A 40 21.49 0.88 -8.51
CA ASP A 40 21.80 0.27 -7.23
C ASP A 40 21.03 -1.05 -7.09
N GLY A 41 21.61 -2.02 -6.38
CA GLY A 41 21.10 -3.39 -6.27
C GLY A 41 19.62 -3.44 -5.92
N MET A 42 18.85 -4.26 -6.63
CA MET A 42 17.40 -4.50 -6.41
C MET A 42 16.41 -3.40 -6.86
N THR A 43 16.86 -2.32 -7.51
CA THR A 43 15.94 -1.24 -7.95
C THR A 43 15.15 -1.57 -9.24
N THR A 44 13.87 -1.16 -9.27
CA THR A 44 13.01 -1.27 -10.47
C THR A 44 13.50 -0.41 -11.62
N ILE A 45 13.16 -0.81 -12.85
CA ILE A 45 13.56 -0.11 -14.07
C ILE A 45 13.04 1.33 -14.05
N ARG A 46 13.95 2.30 -14.00
CA ARG A 46 13.67 3.72 -14.20
C ARG A 46 14.25 4.17 -15.54
N ARG A 47 13.55 5.09 -16.18
CA ARG A 47 13.93 5.68 -17.47
C ARG A 47 13.56 7.15 -17.49
N THR A 48 14.14 7.88 -18.42
CA THR A 48 13.70 9.25 -18.72
C THR A 48 12.79 9.21 -19.94
N LEU A 49 11.60 9.79 -19.80
CA LEU A 49 10.62 9.98 -20.85
C LEU A 49 10.68 11.43 -21.32
N PHE A 50 11.16 11.66 -22.53
CA PHE A 50 11.14 12.98 -23.15
C PHE A 50 9.87 13.16 -23.98
N VAL A 51 9.25 14.32 -23.83
CA VAL A 51 8.08 14.75 -24.59
C VAL A 51 8.21 16.22 -24.95
N LYS A 52 7.41 16.66 -25.93
CA LYS A 52 7.21 18.08 -26.23
C LYS A 52 6.81 18.85 -24.96
N ALA A 53 7.39 20.03 -24.77
CA ALA A 53 7.05 20.91 -23.66
C ALA A 53 5.55 21.23 -23.60
N GLY A 54 4.98 21.23 -22.38
CA GLY A 54 3.56 21.46 -22.13
C GLY A 54 2.66 20.26 -22.44
N THR A 55 3.23 19.07 -22.58
CA THR A 55 2.45 17.83 -22.78
C THR A 55 1.60 17.51 -21.55
N VAL A 56 0.30 17.29 -21.76
CA VAL A 56 -0.62 16.88 -20.70
C VAL A 56 -0.69 15.35 -20.66
N PHE A 57 -0.28 14.77 -19.52
CA PHE A 57 -0.43 13.33 -19.25
C PHE A 57 -1.80 13.00 -18.63
N PRO A 58 -2.29 11.75 -18.78
CA PRO A 58 -3.50 11.26 -18.09
C PRO A 58 -3.47 11.59 -16.60
N TYR A 59 -4.63 11.84 -15.99
CA TYR A 59 -4.72 12.26 -14.59
C TYR A 59 -4.01 11.29 -13.63
N ARG A 60 -4.23 9.98 -13.81
CA ARG A 60 -3.59 8.92 -13.03
C ARG A 60 -2.13 8.64 -13.39
N GLY A 61 -1.57 9.34 -14.38
CA GLY A 61 -0.13 9.39 -14.65
C GLY A 61 0.54 8.08 -15.07
N ALA A 62 -0.24 7.07 -15.46
CA ALA A 62 0.27 5.81 -16.00
C ALA A 62 0.06 5.74 -17.51
N VAL A 63 1.09 5.34 -18.24
CA VAL A 63 1.04 5.21 -19.71
C VAL A 63 1.64 3.90 -20.18
N VAL A 64 1.19 3.44 -21.35
CA VAL A 64 1.83 2.35 -22.08
C VAL A 64 2.74 2.93 -23.15
N VAL A 65 4.00 2.51 -23.14
CA VAL A 65 4.99 2.86 -24.16
C VAL A 65 5.80 1.61 -24.49
N ALA A 66 5.92 1.29 -25.78
CA ALA A 66 6.61 0.09 -26.26
C ALA A 66 6.14 -1.22 -25.58
N GLY A 67 4.84 -1.32 -25.31
CA GLY A 67 4.21 -2.50 -24.69
C GLY A 67 4.42 -2.64 -23.18
N GLN A 68 5.07 -1.68 -22.53
CA GLN A 68 5.29 -1.67 -21.08
C GLN A 68 4.53 -0.53 -20.42
N VAL A 69 4.06 -0.76 -19.20
CA VAL A 69 3.38 0.26 -18.39
C VAL A 69 4.41 1.03 -17.57
N TRP A 70 4.29 2.36 -17.58
CA TRP A 70 5.15 3.28 -16.86
C TRP A 70 4.30 4.23 -16.03
N ILE A 71 4.60 4.36 -14.74
CA ILE A 71 4.14 5.49 -13.94
C ILE A 71 5.10 6.66 -14.17
N ILE A 72 4.54 7.82 -14.50
CA ILE A 72 5.30 9.03 -14.81
C ILE A 72 5.20 9.99 -13.63
N SER A 73 6.36 10.49 -13.21
CA SER A 73 6.46 11.61 -12.29
C SER A 73 5.77 12.87 -12.83
N ARG A 74 5.23 13.70 -11.94
CA ARG A 74 4.75 15.03 -12.33
C ARG A 74 5.86 16.08 -12.35
N LEU A 75 7.01 15.76 -11.76
CA LEU A 75 8.19 16.61 -11.80
C LEU A 75 8.86 16.45 -13.16
N ASN A 76 8.92 17.56 -13.90
CA ASN A 76 9.59 17.69 -15.19
C ASN A 76 10.97 18.32 -15.05
N ASN A 77 11.89 17.91 -15.91
CA ASN A 77 13.17 18.57 -16.11
C ASN A 77 13.18 19.21 -17.51
N PRO A 78 13.13 20.55 -17.62
CA PRO A 78 13.11 21.22 -18.91
C PRO A 78 14.45 21.07 -19.63
N ASP A 79 14.39 20.69 -20.91
CA ASP A 79 15.53 20.68 -21.83
C ASP A 79 15.66 22.08 -22.44
N THR A 80 16.55 22.89 -21.86
CA THR A 80 16.72 24.30 -22.22
C THR A 80 17.73 24.47 -23.35
N TRP A 81 17.35 25.27 -24.35
CA TRP A 81 18.26 25.75 -25.39
C TRP A 81 18.13 27.26 -25.51
N GLY A 82 19.07 27.99 -24.90
CA GLY A 82 18.92 29.43 -24.68
C GLY A 82 17.75 29.72 -23.74
N GLU A 83 16.85 30.62 -24.16
CA GLU A 83 15.65 31.02 -23.38
C GLU A 83 14.41 30.13 -23.65
N ASN A 84 14.51 29.17 -24.58
CA ASN A 84 13.37 28.34 -24.99
C ASN A 84 13.46 26.92 -24.39
N ILE A 85 12.30 26.42 -23.92
CA ILE A 85 12.12 25.03 -23.50
C ILE A 85 11.45 24.28 -24.64
N ALA A 86 12.22 23.46 -25.35
CA ALA A 86 11.67 22.71 -26.49
C ALA A 86 11.04 21.37 -26.04
N ARG A 87 11.61 20.74 -25.00
CA ARG A 87 11.21 19.43 -24.48
C ARG A 87 11.27 19.39 -22.95
N GLU A 88 10.58 18.41 -22.40
CA GLU A 88 10.57 18.12 -20.98
C GLU A 88 10.87 16.64 -20.75
N GLY A 89 11.82 16.37 -19.87
CA GLY A 89 12.16 15.02 -19.42
C GLY A 89 11.44 14.69 -18.12
N TYR A 90 10.78 13.55 -18.08
CA TYR A 90 10.09 13.04 -16.89
C TYR A 90 10.73 11.75 -16.42
N VAL A 91 10.76 11.53 -15.10
CA VAL A 91 11.10 10.22 -14.56
C VAL A 91 9.93 9.27 -14.82
N ALA A 92 10.20 8.18 -15.52
CA ALA A 92 9.27 7.09 -15.75
C ALA A 92 9.78 5.84 -15.03
N GLN A 93 8.90 5.20 -14.26
CA GLN A 93 9.23 3.97 -13.53
C GLN A 93 8.33 2.83 -14.00
N TYR A 94 8.92 1.68 -14.27
CA TYR A 94 8.19 0.50 -14.74
C TYR A 94 7.17 0.08 -13.69
N ALA A 95 5.94 -0.19 -14.12
CA ALA A 95 4.84 -0.49 -13.22
C ALA A 95 4.11 -1.78 -13.60
N ARG A 96 3.51 -2.40 -12.59
CA ARG A 96 2.63 -3.57 -12.69
C ARG A 96 1.26 -3.22 -12.12
N VAL A 97 0.26 -4.01 -12.47
CA VAL A 97 -1.06 -3.92 -11.85
C VAL A 97 -0.95 -4.39 -10.40
N GLY A 98 -1.53 -3.63 -9.49
CA GLY A 98 -1.81 -4.01 -8.11
C GLY A 98 -3.22 -3.61 -7.72
N ARG A 99 -3.57 -3.82 -6.45
CA ARG A 99 -4.86 -3.41 -5.88
C ARG A 99 -4.65 -2.64 -4.60
N LEU A 100 -5.41 -1.57 -4.43
CA LEU A 100 -5.54 -0.83 -3.17
C LEU A 100 -6.80 -1.30 -2.47
N ALA A 101 -6.72 -1.58 -1.18
CA ALA A 101 -7.84 -2.00 -0.37
C ALA A 101 -7.84 -1.29 0.98
N ASP A 102 -9.03 -1.03 1.50
CA ASP A 102 -9.24 -0.83 2.94
C ASP A 102 -9.40 -2.20 3.63
N THR A 103 -9.69 -2.20 4.93
CA THR A 103 -9.83 -3.44 5.72
C THR A 103 -10.87 -4.40 5.12
N GLN A 104 -12.07 -3.89 4.81
CA GLN A 104 -13.16 -4.73 4.29
C GLN A 104 -12.82 -5.28 2.91
N ALA A 105 -12.32 -4.41 2.01
CA ALA A 105 -11.95 -4.83 0.67
C ALA A 105 -10.80 -5.86 0.66
N MET A 106 -9.86 -5.79 1.62
CA MET A 106 -8.81 -6.79 1.76
C MET A 106 -9.38 -8.14 2.17
N ILE A 107 -10.26 -8.18 3.17
CA ILE A 107 -10.94 -9.40 3.65
C ILE A 107 -11.75 -10.05 2.52
N ASP A 108 -12.45 -9.24 1.73
CA ASP A 108 -13.26 -9.70 0.60
C ASP A 108 -12.42 -10.02 -0.65
N ASN A 109 -11.10 -9.83 -0.60
CA ASN A 109 -10.17 -9.94 -1.73
C ASN A 109 -10.62 -9.10 -2.95
N THR A 110 -11.20 -7.94 -2.69
CA THR A 110 -11.58 -6.93 -3.69
C THR A 110 -10.57 -5.78 -3.67
N GLY A 111 -10.93 -4.63 -4.22
CA GLY A 111 -10.10 -3.43 -4.17
C GLY A 111 -10.02 -2.66 -5.49
N TYR A 112 -9.44 -1.48 -5.39
CA TYR A 112 -9.28 -0.54 -6.48
C TYR A 112 -8.01 -0.85 -7.28
N PRO A 113 -8.11 -1.12 -8.60
CA PRO A 113 -6.93 -1.43 -9.41
C PRO A 113 -6.07 -0.17 -9.63
N LEU A 114 -4.76 -0.31 -9.47
CA LEU A 114 -3.78 0.74 -9.77
C LEU A 114 -2.52 0.16 -10.42
N TYR A 115 -1.75 1.03 -11.07
CA TYR A 115 -0.39 0.74 -11.48
C TYR A 115 0.60 1.22 -10.43
N LEU A 116 1.47 0.31 -10.01
CA LEU A 116 2.47 0.55 -8.98
C LEU A 116 3.82 -0.07 -9.35
N SER A 117 4.87 0.38 -8.68
CA SER A 117 6.19 -0.21 -8.78
C SER A 117 6.70 -0.55 -7.39
N ARG A 118 6.91 -1.84 -7.12
CA ARG A 118 7.42 -2.34 -5.84
C ARG A 118 8.94 -2.47 -5.88
N VAL A 119 9.62 -2.01 -4.82
CA VAL A 119 11.06 -2.12 -4.62
C VAL A 119 11.33 -2.63 -3.22
N TRP A 120 12.07 -3.73 -3.11
CA TRP A 120 12.51 -4.25 -1.82
C TRP A 120 13.55 -3.31 -1.18
N VAL A 121 13.45 -3.09 0.13
CA VAL A 121 14.33 -2.20 0.89
C VAL A 121 15.25 -3.02 1.78
N LYS A 122 14.66 -3.83 2.66
CA LYS A 122 15.37 -4.67 3.62
C LYS A 122 14.39 -5.68 4.21
N ASP A 123 14.94 -6.71 4.85
CA ASP A 123 14.17 -7.57 5.73
C ASP A 123 14.40 -7.15 7.18
N VAL A 124 13.33 -7.08 7.96
CA VAL A 124 13.38 -6.79 9.39
C VAL A 124 13.08 -8.07 10.14
N LYS A 125 14.03 -8.51 10.96
CA LYS A 125 13.83 -9.67 11.83
C LYS A 125 13.06 -9.27 13.08
N ASP A 126 12.06 -10.07 13.43
CA ASP A 126 11.49 -10.05 14.78
C ASP A 126 12.35 -10.93 15.70
N ILE A 127 13.34 -10.32 16.34
CA ILE A 127 14.22 -11.00 17.30
C ILE A 127 13.52 -11.36 18.64
N THR A 128 12.28 -10.93 18.84
CA THR A 128 11.57 -11.08 20.12
C THR A 128 10.52 -12.18 20.12
N THR A 129 9.91 -12.51 18.97
CA THR A 129 8.78 -13.46 18.92
C THR A 129 9.06 -14.66 18.02
N THR A 130 9.25 -14.46 16.71
CA THR A 130 9.29 -15.55 15.72
C THR A 130 10.69 -15.82 15.17
N SER A 131 11.64 -14.89 15.33
CA SER A 131 12.93 -14.88 14.61
C SER A 131 12.79 -14.86 13.08
N GLU A 132 11.58 -14.67 12.57
CA GLU A 132 11.29 -14.59 11.14
C GLU A 132 11.57 -13.19 10.61
N ALA A 133 11.80 -13.12 9.30
CA ALA A 133 12.19 -11.91 8.60
C ALA A 133 11.00 -11.40 7.79
N GLN A 134 10.54 -10.20 8.10
CA GLN A 134 9.46 -9.52 7.36
C GLN A 134 10.05 -8.56 6.33
N GLY A 135 9.62 -8.70 5.08
CA GLY A 135 10.07 -7.83 3.99
C GLY A 135 9.50 -6.42 4.11
N GLN A 136 10.37 -5.41 4.00
CA GLN A 136 9.98 -4.01 3.87
C GLN A 136 10.19 -3.52 2.44
N TYR A 137 9.18 -2.82 1.93
CA TYR A 137 9.13 -2.39 0.53
C TYR A 137 8.80 -0.90 0.42
N TYR A 138 9.36 -0.29 -0.63
CA TYR A 138 8.88 0.97 -1.17
C TYR A 138 7.99 0.68 -2.37
N ILE A 139 6.74 1.12 -2.29
CA ILE A 139 5.78 1.00 -3.38
C ILE A 139 5.55 2.39 -3.97
N TYR A 140 5.96 2.58 -5.23
CA TYR A 140 5.83 3.83 -5.95
C TYR A 140 4.52 3.87 -6.75
N PHE A 141 3.87 5.02 -6.73
CA PHE A 141 2.65 5.31 -7.47
C PHE A 141 2.56 6.80 -7.78
N THR A 142 1.60 7.18 -8.61
CA THR A 142 1.40 8.58 -8.99
C THR A 142 0.60 9.32 -7.92
N HIS A 143 0.72 10.65 -7.85
CA HIS A 143 0.03 11.47 -6.85
C HIS A 143 -1.51 11.37 -6.87
N ALA A 144 -2.07 10.91 -7.98
CA ALA A 144 -3.51 10.78 -8.17
C ALA A 144 -4.10 9.50 -7.57
N GLU A 145 -3.26 8.53 -7.17
CA GLU A 145 -3.75 7.30 -6.54
C GLU A 145 -4.14 7.58 -5.07
N PRO A 146 -5.33 7.13 -4.62
CA PRO A 146 -5.88 7.46 -3.30
C PRO A 146 -5.30 6.57 -2.18
N VAL A 147 -4.00 6.33 -2.20
CA VAL A 147 -3.31 5.51 -1.18
C VAL A 147 -3.30 6.25 0.15
N LYS A 148 -3.62 5.55 1.24
CA LYS A 148 -3.66 6.07 2.62
C LYS A 148 -2.79 5.25 3.56
N VAL A 149 -2.27 5.91 4.60
CA VAL A 149 -1.62 5.22 5.72
C VAL A 149 -2.66 4.36 6.45
N GLY A 150 -2.26 3.15 6.85
CA GLY A 150 -3.16 2.15 7.44
C GLY A 150 -3.97 1.34 6.42
N GLY A 151 -3.94 1.71 5.13
CA GLY A 151 -4.54 0.93 4.06
C GLY A 151 -3.62 -0.21 3.57
N PHE A 152 -4.13 -1.00 2.63
CA PHE A 152 -3.48 -2.20 2.13
C PHE A 152 -3.23 -2.14 0.62
N ILE A 153 -2.08 -2.67 0.19
CA ILE A 153 -1.70 -2.76 -1.22
C ILE A 153 -1.36 -4.21 -1.55
N LEU A 154 -2.07 -4.78 -2.52
CA LEU A 154 -1.71 -6.07 -3.12
C LEU A 154 -0.76 -5.83 -4.30
N SER A 155 0.39 -6.48 -4.25
CA SER A 155 1.39 -6.49 -5.32
C SER A 155 2.04 -7.87 -5.38
N ASP A 156 2.15 -8.44 -6.60
CA ASP A 156 2.73 -9.77 -6.82
C ASP A 156 2.17 -10.84 -5.86
N ASP A 157 0.84 -10.87 -5.72
CA ASP A 157 0.10 -11.84 -4.88
C ASP A 157 0.43 -11.81 -3.38
N ARG A 158 1.01 -10.71 -2.88
CA ARG A 158 1.23 -10.45 -1.46
C ARG A 158 0.61 -9.13 -1.01
N TRP A 159 -0.08 -9.16 0.12
CA TRP A 159 -0.62 -7.96 0.76
C TRP A 159 0.47 -7.22 1.51
N HIS A 160 0.41 -5.90 1.46
CA HIS A 160 1.33 -5.02 2.15
C HIS A 160 0.54 -3.95 2.90
N ILE A 161 0.87 -3.71 4.16
CA ILE A 161 0.28 -2.61 4.95
C ILE A 161 1.07 -1.33 4.71
N VAL A 162 0.36 -0.22 4.47
CA VAL A 162 0.97 1.10 4.28
C VAL A 162 1.26 1.74 5.64
N ARG A 163 2.54 1.81 6.02
CA ARG A 163 2.99 2.42 7.28
C ARG A 163 3.17 3.93 7.18
N ASN A 164 3.59 4.39 6.01
CA ASN A 164 3.90 5.79 5.78
C ASN A 164 3.78 6.13 4.30
N ILE A 165 3.54 7.42 4.00
CA ILE A 165 3.52 7.93 2.63
C ILE A 165 4.42 9.16 2.55
N ILE A 166 5.41 9.09 1.67
CA ILE A 166 6.36 10.16 1.43
C ILE A 166 6.32 10.63 -0.02
N ASN A 167 6.64 11.91 -0.24
CA ASN A 167 6.87 12.42 -1.59
C ASN A 167 8.32 12.10 -1.98
N GLY A 168 8.49 11.22 -2.96
CA GLY A 168 9.80 10.85 -3.46
C GLY A 168 10.47 12.00 -4.19
N THR A 169 11.79 12.10 -4.08
CA THR A 169 12.61 13.15 -4.72
C THR A 169 12.48 13.17 -6.25
N ALA A 170 12.12 12.04 -6.85
CA ALA A 170 11.87 11.92 -8.27
C ALA A 170 10.46 12.41 -8.69
N GLY A 171 9.62 12.90 -7.77
CA GLY A 171 8.26 13.40 -8.03
C GLY A 171 7.17 12.31 -8.16
N LEU A 172 7.44 11.11 -7.66
CA LEU A 172 6.47 10.04 -7.44
C LEU A 172 6.12 9.97 -5.96
N ARG A 173 4.91 9.49 -5.63
CA ARG A 173 4.60 9.12 -4.24
C ARG A 173 5.16 7.75 -3.93
N VAL A 174 5.60 7.58 -2.68
CA VAL A 174 6.16 6.33 -2.18
C VAL A 174 5.40 5.96 -0.92
N ALA A 175 4.86 4.74 -0.87
CA ALA A 175 4.41 4.14 0.37
C ALA A 175 5.55 3.28 0.93
N GLU A 176 5.83 3.47 2.21
CA GLU A 176 6.64 2.54 2.99
C GLU A 176 5.72 1.45 3.52
N CYS A 177 5.99 0.20 3.12
CA CYS A 177 5.10 -0.90 3.41
C CYS A 177 5.84 -2.08 4.04
N ASN A 178 5.14 -2.78 4.92
CA ASN A 178 5.55 -4.11 5.36
C ASN A 178 4.73 -5.15 4.60
N GLU A 179 5.38 -6.22 4.13
CA GLU A 179 4.69 -7.38 3.58
C GLU A 179 4.01 -8.15 4.71
N LEU A 180 2.75 -8.54 4.50
CA LEU A 180 1.97 -9.34 5.43
C LEU A 180 2.13 -10.82 5.11
N GLU A 181 1.99 -11.65 6.13
CA GLU A 181 2.00 -13.11 5.97
C GLU A 181 0.88 -13.58 5.04
N GLU A 182 1.12 -14.69 4.35
CA GLU A 182 0.15 -15.25 3.39
C GLU A 182 -1.18 -15.65 4.06
N ASP A 183 -1.13 -16.08 5.32
CA ASP A 183 -2.27 -16.46 6.15
C ASP A 183 -2.73 -15.32 7.09
N CYS A 184 -2.44 -14.06 6.76
CA CYS A 184 -2.82 -12.91 7.58
C CYS A 184 -4.34 -12.74 7.75
N ILE A 185 -5.16 -13.22 6.81
CA ILE A 185 -6.62 -13.21 6.99
C ILE A 185 -7.02 -14.44 7.81
N VAL A 186 -7.61 -14.19 8.99
CA VAL A 186 -7.91 -15.23 9.97
C VAL A 186 -9.37 -15.19 10.41
N ASP A 187 -9.91 -16.37 10.73
CA ASP A 187 -11.21 -16.48 11.38
C ASP A 187 -11.07 -16.23 12.88
N VAL A 188 -11.92 -15.35 13.40
CA VAL A 188 -11.99 -14.94 14.80
C VAL A 188 -13.37 -15.31 15.31
N ALA A 189 -13.42 -15.98 16.46
CA ALA A 189 -14.66 -16.23 17.17
C ALA A 189 -14.70 -15.42 18.46
N ILE A 190 -15.81 -14.72 18.71
CA ILE A 190 -16.06 -14.04 19.98
C ILE A 190 -17.08 -14.85 20.76
N HIS A 191 -16.80 -15.05 22.04
CA HIS A 191 -17.79 -15.51 22.99
C HIS A 191 -18.51 -14.29 23.55
N LEU A 192 -19.74 -14.06 23.10
CA LEU A 192 -20.58 -13.06 23.76
C LEU A 192 -20.88 -13.56 25.17
N ALA A 193 -20.89 -12.68 26.18
CA ALA A 193 -21.33 -13.11 27.50
C ALA A 193 -22.80 -13.57 27.37
N GLY A 194 -23.10 -14.79 27.83
CA GLY A 194 -24.48 -15.23 27.97
C GLY A 194 -25.23 -14.33 28.95
N GLU A 195 -26.55 -14.32 28.87
CA GLU A 195 -27.35 -13.69 29.92
C GLU A 195 -27.22 -14.56 31.18
N TYR A 196 -26.89 -13.94 32.33
CA TYR A 196 -26.90 -14.66 33.58
C TYR A 196 -28.35 -14.92 33.97
N ASP A 197 -28.74 -16.19 34.04
CA ASP A 197 -30.04 -16.60 34.56
C ASP A 197 -29.96 -16.76 36.08
N PRO A 198 -30.54 -15.83 36.86
CA PRO A 198 -30.48 -15.88 38.32
C PRO A 198 -31.34 -17.01 38.91
N VAL A 199 -32.21 -17.64 38.12
CA VAL A 199 -33.08 -18.74 38.58
C VAL A 199 -32.35 -20.07 38.52
N SER A 200 -31.60 -20.31 37.44
CA SER A 200 -30.79 -21.53 37.29
C SER A 200 -29.35 -21.37 37.79
N GLU A 201 -28.93 -20.15 38.14
CA GLU A 201 -27.53 -19.80 38.45
C GLU A 201 -26.56 -20.21 37.34
N THR A 202 -27.05 -20.21 36.10
CA THR A 202 -26.25 -20.53 34.91
C THR A 202 -26.21 -19.35 33.96
N TYR A 203 -25.14 -19.23 33.19
CA TYR A 203 -25.15 -18.40 32.00
C TYR A 203 -25.82 -19.18 30.88
N THR A 204 -26.72 -18.55 30.13
CA THR A 204 -27.23 -19.15 28.89
C THR A 204 -26.06 -19.43 27.94
N ASP A 205 -26.13 -20.51 27.17
CA ASP A 205 -25.12 -20.80 26.14
C ASP A 205 -24.89 -19.55 25.29
N SER A 206 -23.64 -19.11 25.23
CA SER A 206 -23.28 -17.90 24.52
C SER A 206 -23.35 -18.10 23.02
N GLU A 207 -23.98 -17.15 22.33
CA GLU A 207 -23.87 -17.08 20.88
C GLU A 207 -22.41 -16.80 20.50
N ARG A 208 -21.88 -17.60 19.57
CA ARG A 208 -20.55 -17.39 18.99
C ARG A 208 -20.71 -16.56 17.73
N VAL A 209 -20.15 -15.36 17.74
CA VAL A 209 -20.02 -14.55 16.52
C VAL A 209 -18.68 -14.89 15.87
N ASN A 210 -18.72 -15.31 14.61
CA ASN A 210 -17.52 -15.61 13.84
C ASN A 210 -17.38 -14.59 12.71
N PHE A 211 -16.17 -14.06 12.53
CA PHE A 211 -15.87 -13.14 11.44
C PHE A 211 -14.40 -13.21 11.06
N LYS A 212 -14.09 -12.66 9.89
CA LYS A 212 -12.71 -12.57 9.40
C LYS A 212 -12.05 -11.29 9.88
N SER A 213 -10.78 -11.38 10.21
CA SER A 213 -9.93 -10.26 10.60
C SER A 213 -8.57 -10.37 9.94
N ILE A 214 -7.78 -9.30 9.99
CA ILE A 214 -6.39 -9.30 9.50
C ILE A 214 -5.45 -9.35 10.70
N LEU A 215 -4.77 -10.48 10.86
CA LEU A 215 -3.69 -10.67 11.81
C LEU A 215 -2.41 -10.03 11.29
N MET A 216 -1.76 -9.24 12.11
CA MET A 216 -0.54 -8.51 11.78
C MET A 216 0.47 -8.64 12.92
N ASN A 217 1.74 -8.47 12.59
CA ASN A 217 2.77 -8.40 13.61
C ASN A 217 2.62 -7.10 14.41
N TRP A 218 3.11 -7.10 15.65
CA TRP A 218 2.95 -5.97 16.57
C TRP A 218 3.44 -4.64 15.98
N ARG A 219 4.52 -4.66 15.19
CA ARG A 219 5.13 -3.47 14.56
C ARG A 219 4.37 -2.94 13.34
N ASP A 220 3.48 -3.74 12.75
CA ASP A 220 2.81 -3.43 11.49
C ASP A 220 1.75 -2.34 11.64
N ASP A 221 1.17 -2.21 12.82
CA ASP A 221 0.23 -1.13 13.13
C ASP A 221 0.54 -0.40 14.44
N TYR A 222 1.80 -0.49 14.88
CA TYR A 222 2.25 0.15 16.12
C TYR A 222 1.98 1.65 16.12
N TYR A 223 1.49 2.15 17.24
CA TYR A 223 1.41 3.57 17.56
C TYR A 223 2.01 3.85 18.93
N HIS A 224 2.51 5.06 19.11
CA HIS A 224 3.04 5.50 20.39
C HIS A 224 1.90 5.84 21.35
N SER A 225 1.68 5.00 22.36
CA SER A 225 0.75 5.28 23.47
C SER A 225 1.42 6.13 24.56
N MET A 226 0.62 6.74 25.44
CA MET A 226 1.16 7.47 26.59
C MET A 226 1.79 6.50 27.60
N PRO A 227 2.84 6.90 28.36
CA PRO A 227 3.49 6.03 29.35
C PRO A 227 2.57 5.50 30.46
N SER A 228 1.39 6.10 30.64
CA SER A 228 0.39 5.68 31.61
C SER A 228 -0.46 4.49 31.15
N ARG A 229 -0.41 4.11 29.88
CA ARG A 229 -1.10 2.90 29.38
C ARG A 229 -0.22 1.68 29.62
N GLU A 230 -0.87 0.52 29.77
CA GLU A 230 -0.14 -0.73 29.87
C GLU A 230 0.66 -0.94 28.57
N PRO A 231 1.98 -1.17 28.65
CA PRO A 231 2.78 -1.39 27.45
C PRO A 231 2.43 -2.74 26.81
N GLU A 232 2.54 -2.79 25.48
CA GLU A 232 2.52 -4.05 24.74
C GLU A 232 3.62 -4.98 25.26
N GLN A 233 3.30 -6.27 25.39
CA GLN A 233 4.19 -7.32 25.88
C GLN A 233 4.71 -8.20 24.75
N VAL A 234 5.81 -8.91 25.00
CA VAL A 234 6.35 -9.88 24.02
C VAL A 234 5.32 -10.98 23.78
N GLY A 235 4.95 -11.19 22.51
CA GLY A 235 3.95 -12.16 22.10
C GLY A 235 2.54 -11.58 21.90
N ASP A 236 2.32 -10.31 22.25
CA ASP A 236 1.12 -9.60 21.82
C ASP A 236 1.09 -9.48 20.29
N MET A 237 -0.11 -9.60 19.72
CA MET A 237 -0.34 -9.50 18.28
C MET A 237 -1.31 -8.36 17.98
N ARG A 238 -1.39 -7.96 16.72
CA ARG A 238 -2.39 -6.98 16.27
C ARG A 238 -3.42 -7.62 15.36
N LEU A 239 -4.68 -7.28 15.61
CA LEU A 239 -5.82 -7.78 14.88
C LEU A 239 -6.60 -6.59 14.31
N ARG A 240 -6.71 -6.52 12.99
CA ARG A 240 -7.57 -5.55 12.31
C ARG A 240 -8.97 -6.13 12.17
N ILE A 241 -9.92 -5.53 12.88
CA ILE A 241 -11.33 -5.91 12.93
C ILE A 241 -12.10 -5.08 11.90
N PRO A 242 -12.96 -5.71 11.09
CA PRO A 242 -13.76 -5.00 10.10
C PRO A 242 -14.78 -4.06 10.77
N PRO A 243 -15.18 -2.97 10.08
CA PRO A 243 -16.08 -1.95 10.64
C PRO A 243 -17.41 -2.50 11.20
N GLU A 244 -17.92 -3.59 10.64
CA GLU A 244 -19.19 -4.21 11.06
C GLU A 244 -19.11 -4.94 12.43
N HIS A 245 -17.91 -5.12 12.98
CA HIS A 245 -17.69 -5.89 14.21
C HIS A 245 -16.92 -5.13 15.29
N THR A 246 -16.63 -3.83 15.10
CA THR A 246 -15.91 -3.02 16.08
C THR A 246 -16.66 -2.92 17.40
N ASP A 247 -17.99 -2.82 17.36
CA ASP A 247 -18.83 -2.73 18.57
C ASP A 247 -18.80 -4.02 19.42
N LEU A 248 -18.36 -5.15 18.83
CA LEU A 248 -18.22 -6.44 19.51
C LEU A 248 -16.86 -6.61 20.18
N VAL A 249 -15.89 -5.75 19.85
CA VAL A 249 -14.50 -5.88 20.29
C VAL A 249 -14.11 -4.67 21.14
N THR A 250 -14.42 -4.76 22.43
CA THR A 250 -13.94 -3.80 23.43
C THR A 250 -12.74 -4.33 24.20
N GLU A 251 -12.10 -3.49 25.02
CA GLU A 251 -11.16 -3.94 26.05
C GLU A 251 -11.80 -5.08 26.88
N ASP A 252 -10.96 -6.06 27.26
CA ASP A 252 -11.33 -7.29 27.97
C ASP A 252 -12.16 -8.32 27.18
N THR A 253 -12.53 -8.03 25.92
CA THR A 253 -13.19 -9.02 25.05
C THR A 253 -12.30 -10.25 24.85
N ARG A 254 -12.90 -11.44 25.00
CA ARG A 254 -12.23 -12.71 24.74
C ARG A 254 -12.50 -13.19 23.32
N LEU A 255 -11.42 -13.54 22.64
CA LEU A 255 -11.39 -13.97 21.25
C LEU A 255 -10.80 -15.38 21.19
N HIS A 256 -11.31 -16.22 20.31
CA HIS A 256 -10.68 -17.48 19.95
C HIS A 256 -10.14 -17.40 18.52
N LEU A 257 -8.83 -17.57 18.38
CA LEU A 257 -8.09 -17.43 17.13
C LEU A 257 -6.94 -18.44 17.08
N LYS A 258 -6.78 -19.12 15.94
CA LYS A 258 -5.73 -20.14 15.71
C LYS A 258 -5.65 -21.21 16.81
N GLY A 259 -6.78 -21.58 17.41
CA GLY A 259 -6.88 -22.60 18.46
C GLY A 259 -6.49 -22.14 19.87
N TYR A 260 -6.30 -20.84 20.07
CA TYR A 260 -5.94 -20.25 21.36
C TYR A 260 -6.95 -19.19 21.78
N GLU A 261 -7.10 -19.01 23.09
CA GLU A 261 -7.83 -17.89 23.66
C GLU A 261 -6.93 -16.65 23.76
N TRP A 262 -7.49 -15.51 23.39
CA TRP A 262 -6.88 -14.21 23.43
C TRP A 262 -7.80 -13.23 24.13
N LYS A 263 -7.22 -12.19 24.67
CA LYS A 263 -7.90 -11.06 25.31
C LYS A 263 -7.50 -9.78 24.62
N VAL A 264 -8.46 -8.91 24.35
CA VAL A 264 -8.21 -7.56 23.85
C VAL A 264 -7.70 -6.70 25.00
N VAL A 265 -6.52 -6.11 24.81
CA VAL A 265 -5.86 -5.25 25.82
C VAL A 265 -6.07 -3.79 25.51
N GLU A 266 -6.04 -3.45 24.23
CA GLU A 266 -6.17 -2.08 23.76
C GLU A 266 -6.74 -2.10 22.35
N SER A 267 -7.50 -1.09 21.97
CA SER A 267 -8.02 -0.99 20.62
C SER A 267 -8.07 0.46 20.13
N ARG A 268 -8.09 0.63 18.80
CA ARG A 268 -8.10 1.95 18.16
C ARG A 268 -8.82 1.93 16.82
N LEU A 269 -9.73 2.89 16.66
CA LEU A 269 -10.42 3.15 15.39
C LEU A 269 -9.51 3.81 14.34
N HIS A 270 -9.64 3.35 13.10
CA HIS A 270 -8.99 3.89 11.90
C HIS A 270 -9.98 4.68 11.03
N GLU A 271 -9.45 5.42 10.05
CA GLU A 271 -10.26 6.26 9.15
C GLU A 271 -11.25 5.48 8.29
N ASP A 272 -10.97 4.21 8.00
CA ASP A 272 -11.87 3.31 7.25
C ASP A 272 -12.97 2.69 8.13
N GLY A 273 -13.05 3.10 9.40
CA GLY A 273 -14.01 2.58 10.38
C GLY A 273 -13.59 1.23 10.98
N SER A 274 -12.46 0.66 10.55
CA SER A 274 -11.91 -0.56 11.15
C SER A 274 -11.27 -0.26 12.50
N GLU A 275 -11.10 -1.31 13.30
CA GLU A 275 -10.44 -1.20 14.59
C GLU A 275 -9.18 -2.06 14.63
N SER A 276 -8.05 -1.50 15.06
CA SER A 276 -6.85 -2.27 15.37
C SER A 276 -6.84 -2.58 16.85
N ALA A 277 -7.03 -3.84 17.20
CA ALA A 277 -6.91 -4.35 18.55
C ALA A 277 -5.51 -4.95 18.80
N VAL A 278 -4.95 -4.66 19.96
CA VAL A 278 -3.83 -5.41 20.56
C VAL A 278 -4.44 -6.58 21.31
N ILE A 279 -4.02 -7.80 20.96
CA ILE A 279 -4.51 -9.03 21.56
C ILE A 279 -3.39 -9.76 22.30
N ARG A 280 -3.71 -10.26 23.48
CA ARG A 280 -2.81 -11.00 24.36
C ARG A 280 -3.34 -12.38 24.65
N ARG A 281 -2.49 -13.38 24.54
CA ARG A 281 -2.85 -14.77 24.83
C ARG A 281 -3.13 -14.95 26.33
N ILE A 282 -4.19 -15.69 26.66
CA ILE A 282 -4.58 -16.06 28.04
C ILE A 282 -4.50 -17.56 28.29
#